data_AF-A0A644XBZ5-F1
#
_entry.id   AF-A0A644XBZ5-F1
#
_cell.length_a   1.000
_cell.length_b   1.000
_cell.length_c   1.000
_cell.angle_alpha   90.00
_cell.angle_beta   90.00
_cell.angle_gamma   90.00
#
_symmetry.space_group_name_H-M   'P 1'
#
loop_
_entity.id
_entity.type
_entity.pdbx_description
1 polymer ?
#
loop_
_entity_poly.entity_id
_entity_poly.type
_entity_poly.pdbx_seq_one_letter_code
_entity_poly.pdbx_strand_id
1 'polypeptide(L)' 'MNNALKEMLFLEDMTAQKYAQMSQQITVPNLQKMLNGMEMAARNNFKSISQKMTEMAIV' A
#
# COMPACT_ATOMS: atom_id res chain seq x y z
N MET A 1 8.57 -9.14 16.22
CA MET A 1 7.23 -8.75 15.72
C MET A 1 7.15 -7.27 15.32
N ASN A 2 7.57 -6.33 16.18
CA ASN A 2 7.58 -4.89 15.86
C ASN A 2 8.26 -4.58 14.52
N ASN A 3 9.47 -5.12 14.28
CA ASN A 3 10.22 -4.88 13.04
C ASN A 3 9.54 -5.43 11.77
N ALA A 4 8.91 -6.61 11.83
CA ALA A 4 8.27 -7.22 10.67
C ALA A 4 7.00 -6.46 10.23
N LEU A 5 6.19 -6.00 11.19
CA LEU A 5 5.01 -5.20 10.87
C LEU A 5 5.39 -3.81 10.34
N LYS A 6 6.45 -3.19 10.88
CA LYS A 6 7.01 -1.94 10.34
C LYS A 6 7.52 -2.11 8.92
N GLU A 7 8.22 -3.22 8.64
CA GLU A 7 8.68 -3.53 7.29
C GLU A 7 7.51 -3.75 6.33
N MET A 8 6.49 -4.50 6.71
CA MET A 8 5.27 -4.67 5.91
C MET A 8 4.57 -3.32 5.64
N LEU A 9 4.46 -2.47 6.65
CA LEU A 9 3.83 -1.15 6.54
C LEU A 9 4.61 -0.24 5.58
N PHE A 10 5.94 -0.27 5.64
CA PHE A 10 6.81 0.43 4.68
C PHE A 10 6.66 -0.13 3.25
N LEU A 11 6.59 -1.46 3.09
CA LEU A 11 6.42 -2.09 1.78
C LEU A 11 5.07 -1.75 1.14
N GLU A 12 3.99 -1.71 1.91
CA GLU A 12 2.66 -1.34 1.40
C GLU A 12 2.61 0.13 0.97
N ASP A 13 3.25 1.04 1.72
CA ASP A 13 3.35 2.45 1.33
C ASP A 13 4.18 2.64 0.04
N MET A 14 5.36 2.01 -0.04
CA MET A 14 6.19 2.04 -1.24
C MET A 14 5.44 1.46 -2.46
N THR A 15 4.71 0.37 -2.25
CA THR A 15 3.94 -0.30 -3.30
C THR A 15 2.80 0.59 -3.80
N ALA A 16 2.04 1.22 -2.89
CA ALA A 16 1.00 2.17 -3.24
C ALA A 16 1.56 3.34 -4.07
N GLN A 17 2.68 3.94 -3.63
CA GLN A 17 3.34 5.02 -4.36
C GLN A 17 3.79 4.58 -5.76
N LYS A 18 4.33 3.37 -5.89
CA LYS A 18 4.76 2.83 -7.19
C LYS A 18 3.59 2.64 -8.14
N TYR A 19 2.46 2.10 -7.69
CA TYR A 19 1.27 1.96 -8.53
C TYR A 19 0.70 3.32 -8.96
N ALA A 20 0.66 4.31 -8.07
CA ALA A 20 0.24 5.67 -8.40
C ALA A 20 1.16 6.32 -9.46
N GLN A 21 2.48 6.18 -9.31
CA GLN A 21 3.45 6.69 -10.29
C GLN A 21 3.28 6.00 -11.66
N MET A 22 3.11 4.67 -11.66
CA MET A 22 2.88 3.92 -12.89
C MET A 22 1.56 4.33 -13.55
N SER A 23 0.49 4.59 -12.79
CA SER A 23 -0.81 4.95 -13.37
C SER A 23 -0.79 6.32 -14.05
N GLN A 24 0.12 7.21 -13.64
CA GLN A 24 0.37 8.50 -14.30
C GLN A 24 1.12 8.36 -15.63
N GLN A 25 1.94 7.31 -15.79
CA GLN A 25 2.74 7.07 -16.99
C GLN A 25 2.03 6.20 -18.04
N ILE A 26 1.02 5.42 -17.62
CA ILE A 26 0.25 4.56 -18.52
C ILE A 26 -0.93 5.31 -19.12
N THR A 27 -1.02 5.28 -20.46
CA THR A 27 -2.13 5.88 -21.23
C THR A 27 -3.24 4.89 -21.57
N VAL A 28 -3.01 3.59 -21.39
CA VAL A 28 -4.01 2.53 -21.65
C VAL A 28 -5.06 2.53 -20.53
N PRO A 29 -6.33 2.90 -20.79
CA PRO A 29 -7.29 3.18 -19.72
C PRO A 29 -7.57 1.99 -18.79
N ASN A 30 -7.63 0.76 -19.34
CA ASN A 30 -7.88 -0.43 -18.54
C ASN A 30 -6.69 -0.75 -17.61
N LEU A 31 -5.46 -0.53 -18.07
CA LEU A 31 -4.27 -0.72 -17.24
C LEU A 31 -4.15 0.37 -16.17
N GLN A 32 -4.51 1.62 -16.49
CA GLN A 32 -4.56 2.70 -15.51
C GLN A 32 -5.58 2.41 -14.40
N LYS A 33 -6.79 1.94 -14.76
CA LYS A 33 -7.81 1.52 -13.77
C LYS A 33 -7.32 0.37 -12.88
N MET A 34 -6.64 -0.62 -13.47
CA MET A 34 -6.05 -1.72 -12.72
C MET A 34 -4.99 -1.22 -11.72
N LEU A 35 -4.09 -0.34 -12.16
CA LEU A 35 -3.06 0.26 -11.30
C LEU A 35 -3.67 1.05 -10.13
N ASN A 36 -4.72 1.84 -10.39
CA ASN A 36 -5.44 2.56 -9.34
C ASN A 36 -6.11 1.60 -8.35
N GLY A 37 -6.66 0.48 -8.84
CA GLY A 37 -7.19 -0.58 -7.98
C GLY A 37 -6.12 -1.21 -7.06
N MET A 38 -4.94 -1.47 -7.60
CA MET A 38 -3.81 -2.02 -6.84
C MET A 38 -3.25 -1.00 -5.83
N GLU A 39 -3.19 0.28 -6.17
CA GLU A 39 -2.87 1.35 -5.22
C GLU A 39 -3.84 1.34 -4.03
N MET A 40 -5.15 1.31 -4.31
CA MET A 40 -6.17 1.27 -3.25
C MET A 40 -6.03 0.02 -2.37
N ALA A 41 -5.74 -1.14 -2.96
CA ALA A 41 -5.51 -2.37 -2.21
C ALA A 41 -4.31 -2.23 -1.25
N ALA A 42 -3.17 -1.73 -1.73
CA ALA A 42 -1.98 -1.50 -0.91
C ALA A 42 -2.26 -0.49 0.23
N ARG A 43 -2.98 0.60 -0.05
CA ARG A 43 -3.41 1.56 0.99
C ARG A 43 -4.34 0.94 2.03
N ASN A 44 -5.20 0.01 1.63
CA ASN A 44 -6.08 -0.70 2.56
C ASN A 44 -5.30 -1.68 3.44
N ASN A 45 -4.31 -2.38 2.87
CA ASN A 45 -3.40 -3.23 3.63
C ASN A 45 -2.60 -2.41 4.65
N PHE A 46 -2.03 -1.27 4.23
CA PHE A 46 -1.34 -0.34 5.12
C PHE A 46 -2.20 0.04 6.33
N LYS A 47 -3.46 0.44 6.10
CA LYS A 47 -4.40 0.80 7.18
C LYS A 47 -4.66 -0.37 8.11
N SER A 48 -4.85 -1.57 7.56
CA SER A 48 -5.10 -2.78 8.33
C SER A 48 -3.91 -3.16 9.21
N ILE A 49 -2.69 -3.08 8.66
CA ILE A 49 -1.44 -3.32 9.41
C ILE A 49 -1.25 -2.26 10.49
N SER A 50 -1.49 -0.98 10.17
CA SER A 50 -1.40 0.14 11.12
C SER A 50 -2.35 -0.05 12.30
N GLN A 51 -3.60 -0.43 12.01
CA GLN A 51 -4.58 -0.76 13.04
C GLN A 51 -4.09 -1.95 13.88
N LYS A 52 -3.55 -2.99 13.26
CA LYS A 52 -3.04 -4.16 13.98
C LYS A 52 -1.88 -3.83 14.90
N MET A 53 -0.96 -2.97 14.43
CA MET A 53 0.14 -2.45 15.25
C MET A 53 -0.38 -1.67 16.46
N THR A 54 -1.41 -0.85 16.26
CA THR A 54 -2.07 -0.10 17.34
C THR A 54 -2.70 -1.04 18.37
N GLU A 55 -3.45 -2.06 17.94
CA GLU A 55 -4.05 -3.08 18.81
C GLU A 55 -2.99 -3.85 19.64
N MET A 56 -1.79 -4.01 19.08
CA MET A 56 -0.68 -4.71 19.74
C MET A 56 0.23 -3.79 20.55
N ALA A 57 -0.11 -2.51 20.71
CA ALA A 57 0.73 -1.48 21.32
C ALA A 57 2.14 -1.38 20.70
N ILE A 58 2.24 -1.68 19.40
CA ILE A 58 3.46 -1.57 18.60
C ILE A 58 3.51 -0.15 18.04
N VAL A 59 4.31 0.69 18.68
CA VAL A 59 4.76 2.01 18.20
C VAL A 59 5.92 1.89 17.24
#